data_AF-A0A7C1A5A3-F1
#
_entry.id   AF-A0A7C1A5A3-F1
#
_cell.length_a   1.000
_cell.length_b   1.000
_cell.length_c   1.000
_cell.angle_alpha   90.00
_cell.angle_beta   90.00
_cell.angle_gamma   90.00
#
_symmetry.space_group_name_H-M   'P 1'
#
loop_
_entity.id
_entity.type
_entity.pdbx_description
1 polymer ?
#
loop_
_entity_poly.entity_id
_entity_poly.type
_entity_poly.pdbx_seq_one_letter_code
_entity_poly.pdbx_strand_id
1 'polypeptide(L)' 'MAHKKGQGSVRNGRDSESKRLGVKKFGGQFVKAGSILIRQRGTKILP' A
#
# COMPACT_ATOMS: atom_id res chain seq x y z
N MET A 1 -23.95 40.70 -13.65
CA MET A 1 -23.69 39.31 -13.21
C MET A 1 -22.20 39.04 -13.32
N ALA A 2 -21.47 39.32 -12.23
CA ALA A 2 -20.03 39.16 -12.18
C ALA A 2 -19.66 38.57 -10.82
N HIS A 3 -19.52 37.26 -10.76
CA HIS A 3 -18.68 36.58 -9.77
C HIS A 3 -18.12 35.34 -10.43
N LYS A 4 -16.91 35.46 -10.99
CA LYS A 4 -16.12 34.31 -11.42
C LYS A 4 -15.77 33.55 -10.13
N LYS A 5 -16.34 32.35 -9.96
CA LYS A 5 -16.05 31.48 -8.81
C LYS A 5 -14.55 31.19 -8.85
N GLY A 6 -13.78 31.82 -7.97
CA GLY A 6 -12.34 31.59 -7.86
C GLY A 6 -12.10 30.15 -7.48
N GLN A 7 -11.85 29.29 -8.47
CA GLN A 7 -11.55 27.88 -8.23
C GLN A 7 -10.08 27.80 -7.79
N GLY A 8 -9.85 27.75 -6.49
CA GLY A 8 -8.52 27.48 -5.94
C GLY A 8 -8.00 26.15 -6.48
N SER A 9 -6.83 26.15 -7.11
CA SER A 9 -6.19 24.93 -7.60
C SER A 9 -5.90 23.99 -6.43
N VAL A 10 -6.35 22.75 -6.49
CA VAL A 10 -6.01 21.73 -5.49
C VAL A 10 -4.50 21.46 -5.57
N ARG A 11 -3.75 21.91 -4.56
CA ARG A 11 -2.28 21.74 -4.49
C ARG A 11 -1.85 20.33 -4.10
N ASN A 12 -2.76 19.53 -3.52
CA ASN A 12 -2.45 18.23 -2.94
C ASN A 12 -3.39 17.16 -3.50
N GLY A 13 -2.93 16.39 -4.49
CA GLY A 13 -3.66 15.28 -5.11
C GLY A 13 -2.77 14.13 -5.58
N ARG A 14 -1.52 14.07 -5.07
CA ARG A 14 -0.58 13.00 -5.39
C ARG A 14 -0.64 11.93 -4.31
N ASP A 15 -0.92 10.71 -4.73
CA ASP A 15 -0.74 9.51 -3.91
C ASP A 15 0.10 8.48 -4.68
N SER A 16 0.70 7.56 -3.96
CA SER A 16 1.47 6.47 -4.53
C SER A 16 0.65 5.18 -4.56
N GLU A 17 0.86 4.37 -5.60
CA GLU A 17 0.22 3.06 -5.69
C GLU A 17 0.58 2.15 -4.52
N SER A 18 -0.44 1.52 -3.93
CA SER A 18 -0.26 0.56 -2.83
C SER A 18 0.65 -0.59 -3.23
N LYS A 19 1.61 -0.91 -2.35
CA LYS A 19 2.57 -2.01 -2.55
C LYS A 19 2.04 -3.36 -2.08
N ARG A 20 0.79 -3.42 -1.60
CA ARG A 20 0.12 -4.64 -1.12
C ARG A 20 0.99 -5.45 -0.16
N LEU A 21 1.59 -4.76 0.82
CA LEU A 21 2.39 -5.37 1.88
C LEU A 21 1.54 -6.25 2.79
N GLY A 22 2.17 -7.01 3.68
CA GLY A 22 1.52 -7.83 4.69
C GLY A 22 1.80 -9.34 4.54
N VAL A 23 1.15 -10.10 5.42
CA VAL A 23 1.21 -11.56 5.48
C VAL A 23 0.50 -12.14 4.25
N LYS A 24 1.13 -13.14 3.64
CA LYS A 24 0.62 -13.86 2.46
C LYS A 24 0.16 -15.26 2.80
N LYS A 25 0.76 -15.86 3.83
CA LYS A 25 0.38 -17.16 4.39
C LYS A 25 0.41 -17.10 5.90
N PHE A 26 -0.68 -17.56 6.51
CA PHE A 26 -0.83 -17.63 7.97
C PHE A 26 -0.44 -19.02 8.48
N GLY A 27 -0.29 -19.15 9.80
CA GLY A 27 0.02 -20.43 10.45
C GLY A 27 -0.98 -21.52 10.11
N GLY A 28 -0.50 -22.75 9.91
CA GLY A 28 -1.33 -23.91 9.56
C GLY A 28 -1.69 -24.04 8.07
N GLN A 29 -1.28 -23.08 7.22
CA GLN A 29 -1.49 -23.20 5.77
C GLN A 29 -0.35 -23.97 5.12
N PHE A 30 -0.69 -24.91 4.24
CA PHE A 30 0.29 -25.59 3.41
C PHE A 30 0.94 -24.61 2.41
N VAL A 31 2.27 -24.66 2.32
CA VAL A 31 3.06 -23.85 1.39
C VAL A 31 4.03 -24.73 0.62
N LYS A 32 4.24 -24.41 -0.66
CA LYS A 32 5.30 -25.03 -1.46
C LYS A 32 6.62 -24.32 -1.17
N ALA A 33 7.74 -25.02 -1.34
CA ALA A 33 9.06 -24.41 -1.27
C ALA A 33 9.14 -23.20 -2.23
N GLY A 34 9.72 -22.09 -1.77
CA GLY A 34 9.78 -20.83 -2.52
C GLY A 34 8.54 -19.93 -2.44
N SER A 35 7.49 -20.33 -1.72
CA SER A 35 6.32 -19.46 -1.50
C SER A 35 6.68 -18.27 -0.59
N ILE A 36 6.14 -17.09 -0.91
CA ILE A 36 6.30 -15.90 -0.05
C ILE A 36 5.37 -16.03 1.15
N LEU A 37 5.91 -15.92 2.36
CA LEU A 37 5.12 -15.89 3.60
C LEU A 37 4.69 -14.46 3.97
N ILE A 38 5.58 -13.48 3.86
CA ILE A 38 5.33 -12.09 4.26
C ILE A 38 6.03 -11.14 3.29
N ARG A 39 5.35 -10.04 2.93
CA ARG A 39 5.95 -8.92 2.19
C ARG A 39 5.97 -7.68 3.07
N GLN A 40 7.14 -7.29 3.56
CA GLN A 40 7.29 -6.21 4.53
C GLN A 40 8.26 -5.12 4.06
N ARG A 41 8.21 -3.97 4.73
CA ARG A 41 9.23 -2.92 4.66
C ARG A 41 9.98 -2.94 5.98
N GLY A 42 11.30 -3.09 5.91
CA GLY A 42 12.11 -3.43 7.08
C GLY A 42 11.85 -4.84 7.60
N THR A 43 12.43 -5.17 8.74
CA THR A 43 12.44 -6.51 9.34
C THR A 43 11.56 -6.56 10.58
N LYS A 44 10.24 -6.48 10.38
CA LYS A 44 9.28 -6.59 11.50
C LYS A 44 9.19 -8.03 12.01
N ILE A 45 9.18 -8.98 11.09
CA ILE A 45 9.28 -10.40 11.38
C ILE A 45 10.63 -10.86 10.84
N LEU A 46 11.39 -11.53 11.71
CA LEU A 46 12.70 -12.07 11.36
C LEU A 46 12.53 -13.29 10.43
N PRO A 47 13.45 -13.49 9.49
CA PRO A 47 13.43 -14.61 8.56
C PRO A 47 13.58 -15.96 9.26
#